data_AF-A0A453JM10-F1
#
_entry.id   AF-A0A453JM10-F1
#
_cell.length_a   1.000
_cell.length_b   1.000
_cell.length_c   1.000
_cell.angle_alpha   90.00
_cell.angle_beta   90.00
_cell.angle_gamma   90.00
#
_symmetry.space_group_name_H-M   'P 1'
#
loop_
_entity.id
_entity.type
_entity.pdbx_description
1 polymer ?
#
loop_
_entity_poly.entity_id
_entity_poly.type
_entity_poly.pdbx_seq_one_letter_code
_entity_poly.pdbx_strand_id
1 'polypeptide(L)'
;MTALRRLALTVRYNEKHLPLYLPTVKPSHLLLDCSPEALASMAVGKSGAEWDKFSHIPHVEAYANGEGTEKRWHLFYTREPYKMETDVEATRQFRLAGLI
;
A
#
# COMPACT_ATOMS: atom_id res chain seq x y z
N MET A 1 -26.47 -9.54 -2.94
CA MET A 1 -25.19 -10.06 -2.41
C MET A 1 -24.52 -8.94 -1.64
N THR A 2 -24.24 -9.15 -0.35
CA THR A 2 -23.54 -8.18 0.50
C THR A 2 -22.06 -8.14 0.10
N ALA A 3 -21.65 -7.09 -0.62
CA ALA A 3 -20.24 -6.90 -0.97
C ALA A 3 -19.45 -6.44 0.26
N LEU A 4 -18.22 -6.94 0.43
CA LEU A 4 -17.31 -6.49 1.47
C LEU A 4 -16.99 -5.01 1.23
N ARG A 5 -17.53 -4.12 2.07
CA ARG A 5 -17.37 -2.67 1.89
C ARG A 5 -15.96 -2.20 2.24
N ARG A 6 -15.43 -2.64 3.38
CA ARG A 6 -14.14 -2.20 3.90
C ARG A 6 -13.37 -3.40 4.44
N LEU A 7 -12.10 -3.50 4.07
CA LEU A 7 -11.15 -4.44 4.62
C LEU A 7 -10.05 -3.65 5.32
N ALA A 8 -9.89 -3.83 6.63
CA ALA A 8 -8.80 -3.23 7.39
C ALA A 8 -7.78 -4.33 7.73
N LEU A 9 -6.51 -4.10 7.43
CA LEU A 9 -5.43 -5.06 7.62
C LEU A 9 -4.22 -4.39 8.27
N THR A 10 -3.59 -5.13 9.17
CA THR A 10 -2.28 -4.77 9.74
C THR A 10 -1.28 -5.82 9.29
N VAL A 11 -0.34 -5.40 8.45
CA VAL A 11 0.81 -6.17 8.00
C VAL A 11 1.90 -6.04 9.05
N ARG A 12 2.57 -7.13 9.39
CA ARG A 12 3.59 -7.09 10.44
C ARG A 12 4.75 -6.20 10.01
N TYR A 13 5.38 -5.52 10.95
CA TYR A 13 6.49 -4.61 10.66
C TYR A 13 7.68 -5.28 9.95
N ASN A 14 7.88 -6.58 10.16
CA ASN A 14 8.94 -7.35 9.49
C ASN A 14 8.56 -7.85 8.08
N GLU A 15 7.30 -7.69 7.65
CA GLU A 15 6.84 -8.08 6.32
C GLU A 15 7.00 -6.90 5.35
N LYS A 16 7.72 -7.14 4.25
CA LYS A 16 8.04 -6.11 3.24
C LYS A 16 7.05 -6.05 2.06
N HIS A 17 6.07 -6.95 2.07
CA HIS A 17 5.17 -7.19 0.94
C HIS A 17 3.75 -7.38 1.43
N LEU A 18 2.77 -7.04 0.59
CA LEU A 18 1.37 -7.30 0.88
C LEU A 18 1.07 -8.80 0.87
N PRO A 19 0.08 -9.24 1.69
CA PRO A 19 -0.33 -10.63 1.76
C PRO A 19 -0.74 -11.21 0.40
N LEU A 20 -0.37 -12.47 0.14
CA LEU A 20 -0.66 -13.15 -1.13
C LEU A 20 -2.15 -13.40 -1.38
N TYR A 21 -2.99 -13.33 -0.35
CA TYR A 21 -4.44 -13.50 -0.50
C TYR A 21 -5.17 -12.23 -0.94
N LEU A 22 -4.51 -11.06 -0.93
CA LEU A 22 -5.14 -9.77 -1.28
C LEU A 22 -5.82 -9.77 -2.67
N PRO A 23 -5.28 -10.42 -3.72
CA PRO A 23 -5.96 -10.57 -5.00
C PRO A 23 -7.29 -11.34 -4.94
N THR A 24 -7.45 -12.24 -3.98
CA THR A 24 -8.63 -13.11 -3.86
C THR A 24 -9.83 -12.40 -3.22
N VAL A 25 -9.58 -11.33 -2.47
CA VAL A 25 -10.61 -10.52 -1.82
C VAL A 25 -10.98 -9.34 -2.71
N LYS A 26 -12.26 -8.96 -2.72
CA LYS A 26 -12.76 -7.83 -3.52
C LYS A 26 -13.46 -6.78 -2.65
N PRO A 27 -12.74 -6.13 -1.72
CA PRO A 27 -13.33 -5.04 -0.95
C PRO A 27 -13.56 -3.81 -1.82
N SER A 28 -14.50 -2.95 -1.45
CA SER A 28 -14.64 -1.62 -2.07
C SER A 28 -13.57 -0.63 -1.56
N HIS A 29 -13.11 -0.81 -0.32
CA HIS A 29 -12.08 -0.01 0.32
C HIS A 29 -11.11 -0.91 1.11
N LEU A 30 -9.81 -0.80 0.86
CA LEU A 30 -8.74 -1.37 1.68
C LEU A 30 -8.09 -0.29 2.54
N LEU A 31 -8.03 -0.51 3.86
CA LEU A 31 -7.23 0.25 4.80
C LEU A 31 -6.07 -0.63 5.28
N LEU A 32 -4.85 -0.15 5.18
CA LEU A 32 -3.64 -0.90 5.52
C LEU A 32 -2.79 -0.14 6.54
N ASP A 33 -2.33 -0.84 7.58
CA ASP A 33 -1.21 -0.43 8.43
C ASP A 33 -0.04 -1.40 8.19
N CYS A 34 1.12 -0.90 7.77
CA CYS A 34 2.20 -1.75 7.25
C CYS A 34 3.59 -1.21 7.56
N SER A 35 4.61 -1.98 7.17
CA SER A 35 6.01 -1.56 7.24
C SER A 35 6.30 -0.43 6.23
N PRO A 36 7.30 0.43 6.52
CA PRO A 36 7.83 1.42 5.58
C PRO A 36 8.15 0.83 4.20
N GLU A 37 8.74 -0.37 4.17
CA GLU A 37 9.14 -1.06 2.95
C GLU A 37 7.93 -1.52 2.14
N ALA A 38 6.90 -2.08 2.78
CA ALA A 38 5.66 -2.44 2.10
C ALA A 38 4.98 -1.21 1.49
N LEU A 39 4.92 -0.09 2.23
CA LEU A 39 4.34 1.15 1.74
C LEU A 39 5.14 1.72 0.57
N ALA A 40 6.47 1.72 0.65
CA ALA A 40 7.35 2.16 -0.43
C ALA A 40 7.21 1.29 -1.69
N SER A 41 7.07 -0.03 -1.52
CA SER A 41 6.84 -0.97 -2.62
C SER A 41 5.49 -0.76 -3.30
N MET A 42 4.43 -0.51 -2.53
CA MET A 42 3.13 -0.10 -3.05
C MET A 42 3.23 1.22 -3.82
N ALA A 43 3.96 2.20 -3.29
CA ALA A 43 4.12 3.52 -3.87
C ALA A 43 4.74 3.49 -5.27
N VAL A 44 5.43 2.41 -5.67
CA VAL A 44 5.98 2.25 -7.03
C VAL A 44 4.85 2.23 -8.07
N GLY A 45 3.62 1.87 -7.66
CA GLY A 45 2.45 1.90 -8.52
C GLY A 45 2.52 0.86 -9.62
N LYS A 46 2.05 1.18 -10.83
CA LYS A 46 1.84 0.23 -11.95
C LYS A 46 3.07 -0.59 -12.36
N SER A 47 4.29 -0.13 -12.05
CA SER A 47 5.53 -0.85 -12.33
C SER A 47 6.04 -1.67 -11.14
N GLY A 48 5.38 -1.62 -9.99
CA GLY A 48 5.78 -2.28 -8.76
C GLY A 48 5.22 -3.70 -8.62
N ALA A 49 5.97 -4.56 -7.92
CA ALA A 49 5.58 -5.96 -7.67
C ALA A 49 4.31 -6.10 -6.82
N GLU A 50 3.93 -5.06 -6.06
CA GLU A 50 2.73 -5.05 -5.23
C GLU A 50 1.47 -4.63 -6.01
N TRP A 51 1.62 -4.08 -7.21
CA TRP A 51 0.51 -3.51 -7.99
C TRP A 51 -0.63 -4.50 -8.22
N ASP A 52 -0.30 -5.71 -8.67
CA ASP A 52 -1.29 -6.74 -8.98
C ASP A 52 -2.07 -7.21 -7.76
N LYS A 53 -1.58 -6.90 -6.55
CA LYS A 53 -2.24 -7.31 -5.30
C LYS A 53 -3.38 -6.40 -4.89
N PHE A 54 -3.35 -5.12 -5.26
CA PHE A 54 -4.38 -4.15 -4.81
C PHE A 54 -5.02 -3.35 -5.96
N SER A 55 -4.49 -3.39 -7.18
CA SER A 55 -4.98 -2.58 -8.30
C SER A 55 -6.46 -2.78 -8.64
N HIS A 56 -7.01 -3.97 -8.34
CA HIS A 56 -8.42 -4.29 -8.55
C HIS A 56 -9.36 -3.59 -7.55
N ILE A 57 -8.83 -3.12 -6.43
CA ILE A 57 -9.58 -2.48 -5.34
C ILE A 57 -9.85 -1.00 -5.71
N PRO A 58 -11.09 -0.50 -5.61
CA PRO A 58 -11.42 0.87 -6.01
C PRO A 58 -10.71 1.96 -5.20
N HIS A 59 -10.55 1.73 -3.90
CA HIS A 59 -10.03 2.71 -2.95
C HIS A 59 -9.05 2.05 -1.98
N VAL A 60 -7.84 2.61 -1.84
CA VAL A 60 -6.81 2.10 -0.94
C VAL A 60 -6.18 3.25 -0.16
N GLU A 61 -6.15 3.09 1.16
CA GLU A 61 -5.39 3.92 2.10
C GLU A 61 -4.37 3.03 2.80
N ALA A 62 -3.10 3.41 2.78
CA ALA A 62 -2.04 2.70 3.47
C ALA A 62 -1.21 3.65 4.33
N TYR A 63 -0.83 3.17 5.50
CA TYR A 63 -0.02 3.91 6.46
C TYR A 63 1.17 3.10 6.92
N ALA A 64 2.28 3.79 7.22
CA ALA A 64 3.44 3.21 7.85
C ALA A 64 4.08 4.20 8.82
N ASN A 65 4.60 3.72 9.95
CA ASN A 65 5.40 4.55 10.84
C ASN A 65 6.78 4.75 10.23
N GLY A 66 7.18 5.99 9.96
CA GLY A 66 8.52 6.28 9.40
C GLY A 66 9.63 5.77 10.32
N GLU A 67 10.74 5.31 9.75
CA GLU A 67 11.91 4.86 10.52
C GLU A 67 12.37 5.93 11.52
N GLY A 68 12.19 5.65 12.82
CA GLY A 68 12.69 6.51 13.89
C GLY A 68 12.08 7.92 13.96
N THR A 69 10.94 8.17 13.31
CA THR A 69 10.26 9.48 13.36
C THR A 69 8.80 9.32 13.74
N GLU A 70 8.20 10.35 14.34
CA GLU A 70 6.75 10.41 14.59
C GLU A 70 5.93 10.59 13.29
N LYS A 71 6.60 10.81 12.15
CA LYS A 71 5.93 11.00 10.86
C LYS A 71 5.37 9.67 10.36
N ARG A 72 4.04 9.55 10.36
CA ARG A 72 3.31 8.46 9.72
C ARG A 72 3.22 8.74 8.22
N TRP A 73 3.86 7.91 7.40
CA TRP A 73 3.75 7.98 5.95
C TRP A 73 2.39 7.48 5.50
N HIS A 74 1.93 8.03 4.38
CA HIS A 74 0.62 7.75 3.83
C HIS A 74 0.73 7.48 2.32
N LEU A 75 -0.11 6.58 1.85
CA LEU A 75 -0.37 6.32 0.44
C LEU A 75 -1.88 6.26 0.23
N PHE A 76 -2.33 7.04 -0.74
CA PHE A 76 -3.72 7.12 -1.18
C PHE A 76 -3.81 6.70 -2.63
N TYR A 77 -4.71 5.77 -2.94
CA TYR A 77 -4.95 5.31 -4.30
C TYR A 77 -6.45 5.21 -4.61
N THR A 78 -6.84 5.72 -5.79
CA THR A 78 -8.14 5.46 -6.41
C THR A 78 -7.97 4.88 -7.79
N ARG A 79 -8.80 3.90 -8.14
CA ARG A 79 -8.77 3.24 -9.46
C ARG A 79 -9.39 4.11 -10.56
N GLU A 80 -10.54 4.71 -10.29
CA GLU A 80 -11.33 5.48 -11.25
C GLU A 80 -11.88 6.78 -10.62
N PRO A 81 -11.36 7.96 -10.99
CA PRO A 81 -10.19 8.17 -11.84
C PRO A 81 -8.91 7.62 -11.19
N TYR A 82 -7.93 7.24 -12.00
CA TYR A 82 -6.64 6.79 -11.50
C TYR A 82 -5.95 7.95 -10.76
N LYS A 83 -5.70 7.76 -9.46
CA LYS A 83 -4.98 8.70 -8.62
C LYS A 83 -4.08 7.93 -7.67
N MET A 84 -2.85 8.38 -7.51
CA MET A 84 -1.90 7.81 -6.55
C MET A 84 -1.10 8.94 -5.92
N GLU A 85 -1.28 9.13 -4.62
CA GLU A 85 -0.60 10.15 -3.82
C GLU A 85 0.16 9.48 -2.69
N THR A 86 1.38 9.93 -2.44
CA THR A 86 2.19 9.41 -1.33
C THR A 86 3.14 10.49 -0.82
N ASP A 87 3.35 10.49 0.49
CA ASP A 87 4.29 11.38 1.16
C ASP A 87 5.69 10.76 1.33
N VAL A 88 5.93 9.60 0.71
CA VAL A 88 7.24 8.95 0.66
C VAL A 88 8.10 9.65 -0.39
N GLU A 89 9.23 10.23 0.03
CA GLU A 89 10.18 10.84 -0.90
C GLU A 89 10.72 9.81 -1.90
N ALA A 90 10.74 10.16 -3.20
CA ALA A 90 11.14 9.26 -4.28
C ALA A 90 12.53 8.64 -4.08
N THR A 91 13.50 9.39 -3.56
CA THR A 91 14.87 8.89 -3.27
C THR A 91 14.90 7.85 -2.15
N ARG A 92 14.03 7.98 -1.14
CA ARG A 92 13.86 6.98 -0.08
C ARG A 92 13.04 5.79 -0.55
N GLN A 93 12.07 6.02 -1.42
CA GLN A 93 11.21 4.98 -1.99
C GLN A 93 12.03 3.89 -2.70
N PHE A 94 12.96 4.28 -3.58
CA PHE A 94 13.80 3.32 -4.27
C PHE A 94 14.77 2.59 -3.33
N ARG A 95 15.33 3.29 -2.33
CA ARG A 95 16.22 2.69 -1.33
C ARG A 95 15.49 1.64 -0.47
N LEU A 96 14.30 1.97 0.01
CA LEU A 96 13.49 1.07 0.84
C LEU A 96 12.87 -0.08 0.04
N ALA A 97 12.62 0.13 -1.26
CA ALA A 97 12.22 -0.91 -2.18
C ALA A 97 13.39 -1.82 -2.64
N GLY A 98 14.64 -1.54 -2.21
CA GLY A 98 15.82 -2.32 -2.58
C GLY A 98 16.29 -2.13 -4.04
N LEU A 99 15.95 -0.98 -4.65
CA LEU A 99 16.25 -0.64 -6.04
C LEU A 99 17.51 0.24 -6.21
N ILE A 100 18.13 0.69 -5.11
CA ILE A 100 19.43 1.39 -5.05
C ILE A 100 20.11 1.17 -3.69
#